data_AF-A0A1E1W7N9-F1
#
_entry.id   AF-A0A1E1W7N9-F1
#
_cell.length_a   1.000
_cell.length_b   1.000
_cell.length_c   1.000
_cell.angle_alpha   90.00
_cell.angle_beta   90.00
_cell.angle_gamma   90.00
#
_symmetry.space_group_name_H-M   'P 1'
#
loop_
_entity.id
_entity.type
_entity.pdbx_description
1 polymer ?
#
loop_
_entity_poly.entity_id
_entity_poly.type
_entity_poly.pdbx_seq_one_letter_code
_entity_poly.pdbx_strand_id
1 'polypeptide(L)'
;FRTKSRLESHMVTHNSTIAQKLSYCGSCKVQYKNIYVYRNHLRTSANHAEQTYPCLDCNKQFASKEYWKKHYNFYHLRKSQFRCELCNKLFISDWRLKNHRQTQHGLSRSR
;
A
#
# COMPACT_ATOMS: atom_id res chain seq x y z
N PHE A 1 -22.86 -15.51 -4.96
CA PHE A 1 -21.37 -15.47 -4.90
C PHE A 1 -20.81 -16.80 -5.39
N ARG A 2 -19.76 -16.80 -6.23
CA ARG A 2 -19.21 -18.03 -6.84
C ARG A 2 -18.23 -18.82 -5.96
N THR A 3 -17.72 -18.24 -4.87
CA THR A 3 -16.83 -18.92 -3.92
C THR A 3 -17.14 -18.48 -2.48
N LYS A 4 -16.91 -19.37 -1.50
CA LYS A 4 -17.10 -19.10 -0.06
C LYS A 4 -16.31 -17.87 0.40
N SER A 5 -15.05 -17.76 -0.01
CA SER A 5 -14.18 -16.60 0.28
C SER A 5 -14.71 -15.27 -0.28
N ARG A 6 -15.36 -15.29 -1.46
CA ARG A 6 -16.00 -14.09 -2.03
C ARG A 6 -17.27 -13.71 -1.27
N LEU A 7 -18.06 -14.69 -0.83
CA LEU A 7 -19.23 -14.45 0.02
C LEU A 7 -18.82 -13.86 1.37
N GLU A 8 -17.85 -14.46 2.06
CA GLU A 8 -17.32 -13.96 3.33
C GLU A 8 -16.78 -12.54 3.21
N SER A 9 -16.08 -12.24 2.12
CA SER A 9 -15.62 -10.87 1.83
C SER A 9 -16.74 -9.85 1.69
N HIS A 10 -17.85 -10.27 1.10
CA HIS A 10 -18.99 -9.40 0.87
C HIS A 10 -19.83 -9.24 2.13
N MET A 11 -20.00 -10.30 2.93
CA MET A 11 -20.73 -10.23 4.20
C MET A 11 -20.10 -9.22 5.18
N VAL A 12 -18.80 -8.98 5.07
CA VAL A 12 -18.09 -7.93 5.83
C VAL A 12 -18.57 -6.50 5.49
N THR A 13 -19.13 -6.25 4.31
CA THR A 13 -19.70 -4.92 3.99
C THR A 13 -21.03 -4.65 4.69
N HIS A 14 -21.71 -5.71 5.13
CA HIS A 14 -23.00 -5.62 5.81
C HIS A 14 -22.88 -5.78 7.34
N ASN A 15 -21.84 -6.47 7.82
CA ASN A 15 -21.69 -6.79 9.23
C ASN A 15 -20.28 -6.41 9.74
N SER A 16 -20.21 -5.29 10.46
CA SER A 16 -18.99 -4.73 11.06
C SER A 16 -18.38 -5.63 12.14
N THR A 17 -19.17 -6.44 12.84
CA THR A 17 -18.68 -7.39 13.85
C THR A 17 -17.92 -8.55 13.21
N ILE A 18 -18.44 -9.08 12.09
CA ILE A 18 -17.74 -10.08 11.27
C ILE A 18 -16.48 -9.47 10.66
N ALA A 19 -16.54 -8.21 10.23
CA ALA A 19 -15.39 -7.45 9.73
C ALA A 19 -14.24 -7.42 10.74
N GLN A 20 -14.54 -7.07 12.00
CA GLN A 20 -13.56 -6.98 13.08
C GLN A 20 -12.96 -8.35 13.39
N LYS A 21 -13.76 -9.41 13.46
CA LYS A 21 -13.23 -10.75 13.73
C LYS A 21 -12.25 -11.23 12.65
N LEU A 22 -12.52 -10.91 11.39
CA LEU A 22 -11.73 -11.37 10.24
C LEU A 22 -10.56 -10.43 9.87
N SER A 23 -10.37 -9.33 10.60
CA SER A 23 -9.34 -8.32 10.30
C SER A 23 -8.19 -8.30 11.32
N TYR A 24 -7.98 -9.39 12.05
CA TYR A 24 -6.84 -9.57 12.95
C TYR A 24 -5.70 -10.33 12.29
N CYS A 25 -4.48 -9.80 12.39
CA CYS A 25 -3.27 -10.50 11.98
C CYS A 25 -2.58 -11.15 13.19
N GLY A 26 -2.55 -12.49 13.25
CA GLY A 26 -1.88 -13.22 14.33
C GLY A 26 -0.36 -13.03 14.37
N SER A 27 0.32 -13.04 13.22
CA SER A 27 1.79 -12.92 13.19
C SER A 27 2.29 -11.52 13.51
N CYS A 28 1.51 -10.48 13.16
CA CYS A 28 1.86 -9.09 13.48
C CYS A 28 1.21 -8.60 14.78
N LYS A 29 0.25 -9.35 15.34
CA LYS A 29 -0.59 -8.96 16.47
C LYS A 29 -1.33 -7.63 16.27
N VAL A 30 -1.74 -7.33 15.04
CA VAL A 30 -2.40 -6.05 14.66
C VAL A 30 -3.86 -6.29 14.30
N GLN A 31 -4.74 -5.47 14.86
CA GLN A 31 -6.16 -5.38 14.49
C GLN A 31 -6.38 -4.28 13.45
N TYR A 32 -6.94 -4.63 12.30
CA TYR A 32 -7.24 -3.66 11.23
C TYR A 32 -8.69 -3.20 11.27
N LYS A 33 -8.92 -1.95 10.83
CA LYS A 33 -10.25 -1.32 10.80
C LYS A 33 -11.29 -2.02 9.93
N ASN A 34 -10.86 -2.78 8.92
CA ASN A 34 -11.73 -3.59 8.06
C ASN A 34 -10.93 -4.67 7.32
N ILE A 35 -11.64 -5.61 6.68
CA ILE A 35 -11.05 -6.72 5.94
C ILE A 35 -10.23 -6.29 4.72
N TYR A 36 -10.60 -5.18 4.05
CA TYR A 36 -9.89 -4.72 2.85
C TYR A 36 -8.47 -4.26 3.20
N VAL A 37 -8.32 -3.51 4.30
CA VAL A 37 -7.02 -3.09 4.79
C VAL A 37 -6.21 -4.29 5.27
N TYR A 38 -6.84 -5.23 5.99
CA TYR A 38 -6.19 -6.47 6.42
C TYR A 38 -5.68 -7.31 5.25
N ARG A 39 -6.50 -7.53 4.22
CA ARG A 39 -6.08 -8.26 3.01
C ARG A 39 -4.98 -7.55 2.25
N ASN A 40 -5.04 -6.22 2.20
CA ASN A 40 -3.95 -5.45 1.61
C ASN A 40 -2.66 -5.60 2.43
N HIS A 41 -2.74 -5.61 3.76
CA HIS A 41 -1.60 -5.92 4.62
C HIS A 41 -1.00 -7.30 4.30
N LEU A 42 -1.83 -8.36 4.26
CA LEU A 42 -1.33 -9.70 3.93
C LEU A 42 -0.62 -9.76 2.58
N ARG A 43 -1.14 -9.06 1.57
CA ARG A 43 -0.57 -9.03 0.22
C ARG A 43 0.71 -8.20 0.11
N THR A 44 0.85 -7.16 0.92
CA THR A 44 1.93 -6.16 0.78
C THR A 44 3.04 -6.30 1.83
N SER A 45 2.75 -6.99 2.93
CA SER A 45 3.70 -7.24 4.00
C SER A 45 4.64 -8.37 3.63
N ALA A 46 5.95 -8.09 3.67
CA ALA A 46 6.98 -9.09 3.40
C ALA A 46 6.89 -10.29 4.36
N ASN A 47 6.41 -10.09 5.59
CA ASN A 47 6.29 -11.14 6.60
C ASN A 47 5.22 -12.19 6.28
N HIS A 48 4.33 -11.92 5.33
CA HIS A 48 3.27 -12.84 4.90
C HIS A 48 3.42 -13.28 3.45
N ALA A 49 4.46 -12.81 2.77
CA ALA A 49 4.74 -13.20 1.40
C ALA A 49 5.48 -14.54 1.40
N GLU A 50 5.07 -15.46 0.53
CA GLU A 50 5.78 -16.73 0.31
C GLU A 50 7.19 -16.50 -0.24
N GLN A 51 7.37 -15.40 -0.97
CA GLN A 51 8.65 -14.95 -1.48
C GLN A 51 8.81 -13.45 -1.26
N THR A 52 9.95 -13.07 -0.70
CA THR A 52 10.31 -11.65 -0.48
C THR A 52 11.37 -11.19 -1.48
N TYR A 53 11.42 -9.88 -1.68
CA TYR A 53 12.38 -9.20 -2.54
C TYR A 53 13.23 -8.28 -1.66
N PRO A 54 14.41 -8.74 -1.20
CA PRO A 54 15.28 -7.94 -0.36
C PRO A 54 15.96 -6.83 -1.16
N CYS A 55 16.10 -5.65 -0.56
CA CYS A 55 17.06 -4.65 -1.02
C CYS A 55 18.46 -5.07 -0.53
N LEU A 56 19.46 -5.01 -1.40
CA LEU A 56 20.85 -5.34 -1.01
C LEU A 56 21.59 -4.13 -0.44
N ASP A 57 21.11 -2.92 -0.75
CA ASP A 57 21.69 -1.66 -0.28
C ASP A 57 21.09 -1.20 1.07
N CYS A 58 20.03 -1.86 1.55
CA CYS A 58 19.45 -1.60 2.87
C CYS A 58 18.68 -2.81 3.40
N ASN A 59 18.47 -2.88 4.72
CA ASN A 59 17.78 -4.02 5.38
C ASN A 59 16.25 -4.06 5.16
N LYS A 60 15.73 -3.53 4.04
CA LYS A 60 14.30 -3.58 3.71
C LYS A 60 13.96 -4.78 2.83
N GLN A 61 12.83 -5.41 3.14
CA GLN A 61 12.26 -6.49 2.35
C GLN A 61 10.87 -6.10 1.87
N PHE A 62 10.50 -6.58 0.67
CA PHE A 62 9.23 -6.26 0.04
C PHE A 62 8.51 -7.54 -0.38
N ALA A 63 7.18 -7.55 -0.26
CA ALA A 63 6.34 -8.67 -0.70
C ALA A 63 6.24 -8.80 -2.23
N SER A 64 6.67 -7.78 -2.99
CA SER A 64 6.61 -7.83 -4.45
C SER A 64 7.80 -7.13 -5.11
N LYS A 65 8.18 -7.65 -6.29
CA LYS A 65 9.24 -7.08 -7.14
C LYS A 65 8.93 -5.65 -7.57
N GLU A 66 7.65 -5.33 -7.82
CA GLU A 66 7.25 -3.99 -8.23
C GLU A 66 7.46 -2.97 -7.10
N TYR A 67 7.10 -3.33 -5.86
CA TYR A 67 7.33 -2.46 -4.70
C TYR A 67 8.81 -2.29 -4.41
N TRP A 68 9.60 -3.38 -4.49
CA TRP A 68 11.05 -3.32 -4.40
C TRP A 68 11.64 -2.37 -5.46
N LYS A 69 11.24 -2.50 -6.74
CA LYS A 69 11.74 -1.66 -7.83
C LYS A 69 11.41 -0.18 -7.61
N LYS A 70 10.19 0.13 -7.16
CA LYS A 70 9.80 1.51 -6.79
C LYS A 70 10.66 2.06 -5.67
N HIS A 71 10.90 1.27 -4.63
CA HIS A 71 11.80 1.64 -3.53
C HIS A 71 13.22 1.89 -4.04
N TYR A 72 13.80 0.94 -4.77
CA TYR A 72 15.17 1.03 -5.27
C TYR A 72 15.37 2.24 -6.17
N ASN A 73 14.45 2.44 -7.12
CA ASN A 73 14.48 3.59 -8.01
C ASN A 73 14.41 4.92 -7.25
N PHE A 74 13.57 5.01 -6.22
CA PHE A 74 13.36 6.25 -5.49
C PHE A 74 14.49 6.58 -4.52
N TYR A 75 14.92 5.61 -3.72
CA TYR A 75 15.84 5.84 -2.60
C TYR A 75 17.32 5.63 -2.98
N HIS A 76 17.62 4.65 -3.83
CA HIS A 76 19.00 4.30 -4.17
C HIS A 76 19.42 4.94 -5.49
N LEU A 77 18.60 4.84 -6.54
CA LEU A 77 18.92 5.44 -7.83
C LEU A 77 18.49 6.90 -7.99
N ARG A 78 17.66 7.43 -7.07
CA ARG A 78 17.03 8.76 -7.15
C ARG A 78 16.32 9.05 -8.48
N LYS A 79 15.90 8.02 -9.20
CA LYS A 79 15.20 8.07 -10.49
C LYS A 79 13.70 8.34 -10.36
N SER A 80 13.28 9.13 -9.36
CA SER A 80 11.87 9.51 -9.23
C SER A 80 11.43 10.27 -10.49
N GLN A 81 10.31 9.84 -11.07
CA GLN A 81 9.75 10.43 -12.29
C GLN A 81 8.71 11.52 -12.02
N PHE A 82 8.27 11.69 -10.76
CA PHE A 82 7.18 12.60 -10.41
C PHE A 82 7.71 13.79 -9.62
N ARG A 83 8.10 14.85 -10.35
CA ARG A 83 8.58 16.11 -9.77
C ARG A 83 7.42 17.09 -9.62
N CYS A 84 7.35 17.77 -8.48
CA CYS A 84 6.53 18.96 -8.36
C CYS A 84 7.24 20.13 -9.04
N GLU A 85 6.60 20.77 -10.01
CA GLU A 85 7.20 21.91 -10.72
C GLU A 85 7.28 23.18 -9.86
N LEU A 86 6.45 23.29 -8.82
CA LEU A 86 6.40 24.46 -7.94
C LEU A 86 7.51 24.46 -6.88
N CYS A 87 7.88 23.30 -6.34
CA CYS A 87 8.88 23.19 -5.28
C CYS A 87 10.02 22.19 -5.57
N ASN A 88 10.05 21.62 -6.77
CA ASN A 88 11.04 20.65 -7.25
C ASN A 88 11.15 19.35 -6.44
N LYS A 89 10.19 19.09 -5.54
CA LYS A 89 10.17 17.89 -4.71
C LYS A 89 9.82 16.65 -5.54
N LEU A 90 10.53 15.56 -5.30
CA LEU A 90 10.38 14.29 -5.99
C LEU A 90 9.46 13.33 -5.22
N PHE A 91 8.61 12.60 -5.95
CA PHE A 91 7.63 11.67 -5.40
C PHE A 91 7.74 10.28 -6.05
N ILE A 92 7.48 9.24 -5.25
CA ILE A 92 7.53 7.85 -5.70
C ILE A 92 6.34 7.45 -6.59
N SER A 93 5.27 8.26 -6.63
CA SER A 93 4.08 8.01 -7.44
C SER A 93 3.33 9.28 -7.82
N ASP A 94 2.64 9.25 -8.95
CA ASP A 94 1.73 10.30 -9.43
C ASP A 94 0.68 10.68 -8.38
N TRP A 95 0.06 9.68 -7.74
CA TRP A 95 -0.94 9.92 -6.69
C TRP A 95 -0.38 10.78 -5.54
N ARG A 96 0.84 10.49 -5.09
CA ARG A 96 1.48 11.28 -4.03
C ARG A 96 1.82 12.69 -4.50
N LEU A 97 2.28 12.86 -5.74
CA LEU A 97 2.51 14.17 -6.34
C LEU A 97 1.20 14.98 -6.41
N LYS A 98 0.11 14.38 -6.90
CA LYS A 98 -1.21 15.03 -6.97
C LYS A 98 -1.70 15.47 -5.59
N ASN A 99 -1.63 14.59 -4.60
CA ASN A 99 -2.01 14.92 -3.23
C ASN A 99 -1.13 16.04 -2.67
N HIS A 100 0.18 16.01 -2.92
CA HIS A 100 1.09 17.08 -2.51
C HIS A 100 0.73 18.42 -3.17
N ARG A 101 0.50 18.44 -4.49
CA ARG A 101 0.07 19.64 -5.22
C ARG A 101 -1.22 20.22 -4.65
N GLN A 102 -2.17 19.36 -4.28
CA GLN A 102 -3.43 19.81 -3.70
C GLN A 102 -3.26 20.35 -2.27
N THR A 103 -2.54 19.64 -1.42
CA THR A 103 -2.42 19.97 0.02
C THR A 103 -1.38 21.04 0.31
N GLN A 104 -0.39 21.24 -0.56
CA GLN A 104 0.71 22.21 -0.35
C GLN A 104 0.64 23.39 -1.29
N HIS A 105 -0.02 23.25 -2.44
CA HIS A 105 -0.09 24.30 -3.46
C HIS A 105 -1.53 24.62 -3.89
N GLY A 106 -2.54 24.03 -3.26
CA GLY A 106 -3.95 24.33 -3.54
C GLY A 106 -4.43 23.93 -4.94
N LEU A 107 -3.61 23.19 -5.71
CA LEU A 107 -3.96 22.78 -7.06
C LEU A 107 -4.96 21.62 -6.99
N SER A 108 -6.25 21.94 -7.10
CA SER A 108 -7.33 20.96 -7.14
C SER A 108 -7.25 20.15 -8.44
N ARG A 109 -7.79 18.92 -8.40
CA ARG A 109 -7.97 18.10 -9.60
C ARG A 109 -8.83 18.89 -10.58
N SER A 110 -8.29 19.25 -11.75
CA SER A 110 -9.13 19.58 -12.91
C SER A 110 -10.05 18.38 -13.14
N ARG A 111 -11.34 18.59 -12.92
CA ARG A 111 -12.39 17.58 -13.04
C ARG A 111 -12.58 17.19 -14.50
#